data_AF-A0A1A6C0G9-F1
#
_entry.id   AF-A0A1A6C0G9-F1
#
_cell.length_a   1.000
_cell.length_b   1.000
_cell.length_c   1.000
_cell.angle_alpha   90.00
_cell.angle_beta   90.00
_cell.angle_gamma   90.00
#
_symmetry.space_group_name_H-M   'P 1'
#
loop_
_entity.id
_entity.type
_entity.pdbx_description
1 polymer ?
#
loop_
_entity_poly.entity_id
_entity_poly.type
_entity_poly.pdbx_seq_one_letter_code
_entity_poly.pdbx_strand_id
1 'polypeptide(L)'
;MNRSSDPQDFFQANPLSPDACVIDGQARNGKPCRIVDNTGTVPLPELRALLEQLIEDGRFGISGRSQVGDGRMLIGAPEFTHLQIGESVYRFILFPYEARIEAF
;
A
#
# COMPACT_ATOMS: atom_id res chain seq x y z
N MET A 1 14.91 -19.37 -2.32
CA MET A 1 14.89 -17.93 -1.94
C MET A 1 13.50 -17.63 -1.42
N ASN A 2 13.28 -17.76 -0.11
CA ASN A 2 11.99 -17.49 0.53
C ASN A 2 11.70 -16.00 0.44
N ARG A 3 10.79 -15.61 -0.46
CA ARG A 3 10.12 -14.31 -0.34
C ARG A 3 9.11 -14.49 0.79
N SER A 4 9.44 -14.06 2.00
CA SER A 4 8.46 -14.03 3.08
C SER A 4 7.27 -13.19 2.65
N SER A 5 6.10 -13.82 2.53
CA SER A 5 4.84 -13.15 2.19
C SER A 5 4.21 -12.44 3.39
N ASP A 6 4.93 -12.36 4.52
CA ASP A 6 4.44 -11.80 5.77
C ASP A 6 4.60 -10.27 5.77
N PRO A 7 3.50 -9.51 6.01
CA PRO A 7 3.57 -8.07 6.18
C PRO A 7 4.60 -7.59 7.20
N GLN A 8 4.84 -8.34 8.28
CA GLN A 8 5.76 -7.93 9.35
C GLN A 8 7.21 -7.84 8.86
N ASP A 9 7.64 -8.83 8.06
CA ASP A 9 8.98 -8.84 7.46
C ASP A 9 9.19 -7.64 6.52
N PHE A 10 8.14 -7.24 5.79
CA PHE A 10 8.21 -6.07 4.92
C PHE A 10 8.46 -4.79 5.71
N PHE A 11 7.72 -4.55 6.80
CA PHE A 11 7.88 -3.34 7.61
C PHE A 11 9.24 -3.28 8.30
N GLN A 12 9.78 -4.42 8.72
CA GLN A 12 11.12 -4.50 9.30
C GLN A 12 12.21 -4.21 8.25
N ALA A 13 12.06 -4.75 7.05
CA ALA A 13 13.01 -4.52 5.96
C ALA A 13 12.92 -3.12 5.35
N ASN A 14 11.76 -2.47 5.44
CA ASN A 14 11.48 -1.14 4.90
C ASN A 14 10.95 -0.22 6.01
N PRO A 15 11.82 0.21 6.94
CA PRO A 15 11.44 1.17 7.96
C PRO A 15 11.03 2.51 7.34
N LEU A 16 10.24 3.29 8.08
CA LEU A 16 9.86 4.62 7.63
C LEU A 16 11.09 5.53 7.59
N SER A 17 11.25 6.22 6.46
CA SER A 17 12.21 7.30 6.28
C SER A 17 11.85 8.48 7.22
N PRO A 18 12.83 9.26 7.69
CA PRO A 18 12.57 10.52 8.38
C PRO A 18 11.72 11.50 7.57
N ASP A 19 11.81 11.41 6.24
CA ASP A 19 11.09 12.26 5.29
C ASP A 19 9.73 11.66 4.87
N ALA A 20 9.30 10.56 5.49
CA ALA A 20 8.07 9.89 5.12
C ALA A 20 6.85 10.79 5.38
N CYS A 21 5.98 10.89 4.37
CA CYS A 21 4.69 11.58 4.48
C CYS A 21 3.58 10.57 4.75
N VAL A 22 2.75 10.83 5.77
CA VAL A 22 1.62 9.96 6.13
C VAL A 22 0.33 10.76 6.05
N ILE A 23 -0.67 10.19 5.39
CA ILE A 23 -2.02 10.73 5.36
C ILE A 23 -3.00 9.67 5.85
N ASP A 24 -3.72 10.00 6.92
CA ASP A 24 -4.78 9.17 7.47
C ASP A 24 -6.14 9.47 6.81
N GLY A 25 -6.99 8.45 6.75
CA GLY A 25 -8.35 8.51 6.26
C GLY A 25 -9.23 7.42 6.89
N GLN A 26 -10.46 7.30 6.41
CA GLN A 26 -11.41 6.29 6.87
C GLN A 26 -11.90 5.47 5.68
N ALA A 27 -11.69 4.15 5.73
CA ALA A 27 -12.17 3.23 4.71
C ALA A 27 -13.70 3.16 4.71
N ARG A 28 -14.31 2.70 3.61
CA ARG A 28 -15.77 2.57 3.47
C ARG A 28 -16.45 1.74 4.57
N ASN A 29 -15.72 0.82 5.19
CA ASN A 29 -16.21 0.02 6.30
C ASN A 29 -16.06 0.70 7.68
N GLY A 30 -15.71 1.99 7.71
CA GLY A 30 -15.56 2.81 8.91
C GLY A 30 -14.22 2.64 9.64
N LYS A 31 -13.33 1.74 9.18
CA LYS A 31 -12.03 1.52 9.82
C LYS A 31 -10.99 2.56 9.40
N PRO A 32 -10.06 2.93 10.29
CA PRO A 32 -8.96 3.82 9.91
C PRO A 32 -8.11 3.15 8.83
N CYS A 33 -7.67 3.95 7.86
CA CYS A 33 -6.72 3.56 6.84
C CYS A 33 -5.74 4.71 6.60
N ARG A 34 -4.59 4.41 5.99
CA ARG A 34 -3.60 5.44 5.69
C ARG A 34 -2.86 5.15 4.40
N ILE A 35 -2.30 6.20 3.80
CA ILE A 35 -1.27 6.10 2.79
C ILE A 35 0.02 6.69 3.33
N VAL A 36 1.12 6.03 3.02
CA VAL A 36 2.48 6.43 3.41
C VAL A 36 3.29 6.59 2.14
N ASP A 37 3.79 7.80 1.89
CA ASP A 37 4.90 8.00 0.96
C ASP A 37 6.21 7.94 1.74
N ASN A 38 6.92 6.81 1.62
CA ASN A 38 8.19 6.62 2.30
C ASN A 38 9.35 7.34 1.59
N THR A 39 9.12 7.85 0.38
CA THR A 39 10.14 8.58 -0.39
C THR A 39 10.18 10.05 -0.03
N GLY A 40 9.07 10.61 0.49
CA GLY A 40 8.92 12.04 0.74
C GLY A 40 8.88 12.90 -0.53
N THR A 41 8.72 12.27 -1.70
CA THR A 41 8.81 12.96 -3.00
C THR A 41 7.45 13.18 -3.67
N VAL A 42 6.41 12.45 -3.24
CA VAL A 42 5.08 12.57 -3.83
C VAL A 42 4.40 13.84 -3.31
N PRO A 43 3.89 14.71 -4.20
CA PRO A 43 3.15 15.90 -3.78
C PRO A 43 1.94 15.55 -2.91
N LEU A 44 1.77 16.27 -1.81
CA LEU A 44 0.67 16.05 -0.87
C LEU A 44 -0.73 16.01 -1.53
N PRO A 45 -1.07 16.88 -2.51
CA PRO A 45 -2.37 16.81 -3.18
C PRO A 45 -2.59 15.50 -3.95
N GLU A 46 -1.55 14.97 -4.59
CA GLU A 46 -1.62 13.71 -5.33
C GLU A 46 -1.72 12.52 -4.38
N LEU A 47 -0.99 12.57 -3.26
CA LEU A 47 -1.08 11.56 -2.21
C LEU A 47 -2.49 11.50 -1.59
N ARG A 48 -3.13 12.67 -1.39
CA ARG A 48 -4.54 12.77 -0.94
C ARG A 48 -5.50 12.19 -1.96
N ALA A 49 -5.39 12.62 -3.23
CA ALA A 49 -6.25 12.12 -4.30
C ALA A 49 -6.14 10.60 -4.44
N LEU A 50 -4.94 10.04 -4.30
CA LEU A 50 -4.73 8.60 -4.31
C LEU A 50 -5.39 7.90 -3.12
N LEU A 51 -5.25 8.45 -1.90
CA LEU A 51 -5.93 7.89 -0.72
C LEU A 51 -7.45 7.87 -0.89
N GLU A 52 -8.01 8.99 -1.37
CA GLU A 52 -9.44 9.13 -1.64
C GLU A 52 -9.91 8.10 -2.67
N GLN A 53 -9.18 7.96 -3.79
CA GLN A 53 -9.50 6.95 -4.82
C GLN A 53 -9.47 5.52 -4.25
N LEU A 54 -8.48 5.17 -3.43
CA LEU A 54 -8.40 3.85 -2.81
C LEU A 54 -9.58 3.57 -1.85
N ILE A 55 -10.02 4.58 -1.10
CA ILE A 55 -11.20 4.51 -0.25
C ILE A 55 -12.45 4.36 -1.11
N GLU A 56 -12.60 5.18 -2.14
CA GLU A 56 -13.73 5.15 -3.06
C GLU A 56 -13.84 3.81 -3.79
N ASP A 57 -12.73 3.21 -4.20
CA ASP A 57 -12.72 1.91 -4.86
C ASP A 57 -12.88 0.73 -3.89
N GLY A 58 -12.97 0.99 -2.57
CA GLY A 58 -13.10 -0.03 -1.55
C GLY A 58 -11.88 -0.96 -1.47
N ARG A 59 -10.70 -0.42 -1.80
CA ARG A 59 -9.44 -1.19 -1.88
C ARG A 59 -8.89 -1.50 -0.49
N PHE A 60 -9.23 -0.69 0.51
CA PHE A 60 -8.93 -1.00 1.92
C PHE A 60 -9.92 -2.02 2.49
N GLY A 61 -9.37 -3.12 2.99
CA GLY A 61 -10.12 -4.23 3.56
C GLY A 61 -9.33 -5.52 3.51
N ILE A 62 -9.88 -6.56 4.12
CA ILE A 62 -9.34 -7.90 3.95
C ILE A 62 -9.89 -8.43 2.62
N SER A 63 -9.09 -8.27 1.56
CA SER A 63 -9.38 -8.84 0.25
C SER A 63 -8.76 -10.24 0.19
N GLY A 64 -9.56 -11.26 -0.12
CA GLY A 64 -9.04 -12.58 -0.47
C GLY A 64 -8.76 -12.63 -1.96
N ARG A 65 -7.49 -12.55 -2.37
CA ARG A 65 -7.11 -12.81 -3.76
C ARG A 65 -6.57 -14.23 -3.87
N SER A 66 -7.19 -15.02 -4.74
CA SER A 66 -6.59 -16.27 -5.21
C SER A 66 -5.42 -15.90 -6.10
N GLN A 67 -4.20 -16.30 -5.74
CA GLN A 67 -3.06 -16.20 -6.64
C GLN A 67 -3.30 -17.25 -7.74
N VAL A 68 -3.59 -16.80 -8.96
CA VAL A 68 -3.93 -17.70 -10.07
C VAL A 68 -2.76 -18.67 -10.31
N GLY A 69 -2.96 -19.94 -9.97
CA GLY A 69 -2.01 -21.04 -10.21
C GLY A 69 -1.56 -21.82 -8.97
N ASP A 70 -1.80 -21.32 -7.76
CA ASP A 70 -1.56 -22.06 -6.50
C ASP A 70 -2.89 -22.25 -5.78
N GLY A 71 -3.20 -23.46 -5.32
CA GLY A 71 -4.50 -23.83 -4.74
C GLY A 71 -4.81 -23.19 -3.39
N ARG A 72 -4.16 -22.07 -3.06
CA ARG A 72 -4.20 -21.39 -1.76
C ARG A 72 -4.71 -19.96 -1.94
N MET A 73 -5.82 -19.66 -1.28
CA MET A 73 -6.30 -18.28 -1.12
C MET A 73 -5.51 -17.62 0.01
N LEU A 74 -4.70 -16.61 -0.31
CA LEU A 74 -4.05 -15.78 0.69
C LEU A 74 -4.99 -14.64 1.06
N ILE A 75 -5.52 -14.68 2.27
CA ILE A 75 -6.45 -13.68 2.80
C ILE A 75 -5.64 -12.57 3.43
N GLY A 76 -5.80 -11.33 2.95
CA GLY A 76 -5.14 -10.15 3.53
C GLY A 76 -3.64 -10.04 3.24
N ALA A 77 -3.13 -10.77 2.24
CA ALA A 77 -1.77 -10.59 1.76
C ALA A 77 -1.61 -9.22 1.07
N PRO A 78 -0.43 -8.59 1.17
CA PRO A 78 -0.18 -7.31 0.51
C PRO A 78 -0.24 -7.45 -1.01
N GLU A 79 -0.86 -6.47 -1.66
CA GLU A 79 -0.84 -6.36 -3.12
C GLU A 79 0.30 -5.48 -3.57
N PHE A 80 1.15 -5.99 -4.46
CA PHE A 80 2.27 -5.25 -5.03
C PHE A 80 1.92 -4.81 -6.46
N THR A 81 2.06 -3.53 -6.75
CA THR A 81 1.93 -2.97 -8.10
C THR A 81 2.95 -1.85 -8.30
N HIS A 82 3.12 -1.43 -9.54
CA HIS A 82 3.88 -0.23 -9.86
C HIS A 82 2.92 0.94 -9.99
N LEU A 83 3.32 2.10 -9.48
CA LEU A 83 2.58 3.35 -9.57
C LEU A 83 3.47 4.38 -10.24
N GLN A 84 2.99 4.99 -11.31
CA GLN A 84 3.69 6.09 -11.97
C GLN A 84 3.03 7.40 -11.57
N ILE A 85 3.82 8.32 -11.05
CA ILE A 85 3.39 9.67 -10.67
C ILE A 85 4.32 10.66 -11.38
N GLY A 86 3.77 11.44 -12.30
CA GLY A 86 4.55 12.25 -13.22
C GLY A 86 5.52 11.39 -14.05
N GLU A 87 6.81 11.69 -13.92
CA GLU A 87 7.90 10.98 -14.60
C GLU A 87 8.54 9.88 -13.75
N SER A 88 8.17 9.77 -12.48
CA SER A 88 8.74 8.82 -11.53
C SER A 88 7.86 7.58 -11.39
N VAL A 89 8.51 6.42 -11.32
CA VAL A 89 7.84 5.15 -11.03
C VAL A 89 8.20 4.73 -9.62
N TYR A 90 7.19 4.28 -8.87
CA TYR A 90 7.30 3.85 -7.48
C TYR A 90 6.80 2.42 -7.32
N ARG A 91 7.29 1.74 -6.28
CA ARG A 91 6.70 0.50 -5.79
C ARG A 91 5.51 0.87 -4.91
N PHE A 92 4.32 0.38 -5.26
CA PHE A 92 3.12 0.55 -4.48
C PHE A 92 2.71 -0.77 -3.83
N ILE A 93 2.56 -0.74 -2.51
CA ILE A 93 2.20 -1.91 -1.71
C ILE A 93 0.93 -1.59 -0.95
N LEU A 94 -0.13 -2.36 -1.19
CA LEU A 94 -1.41 -2.21 -0.51
C LEU A 94 -1.60 -3.32 0.51
N PHE A 95 -1.48 -2.97 1.78
CA PHE A 95 -1.92 -3.76 2.93
C PHE A 95 -3.41 -3.50 3.20
N PRO A 96 -4.08 -4.34 4.01
CA PRO A 96 -5.52 -4.20 4.27
C PRO A 96 -5.99 -2.80 4.69
N TYR A 97 -5.18 -2.04 5.45
CA TYR A 97 -5.52 -0.68 5.88
C TYR A 97 -4.34 0.30 5.76
N GLU A 98 -3.30 -0.06 5.01
CA GLU A 98 -2.14 0.79 4.79
C GLU A 98 -1.67 0.65 3.35
N ALA A 99 -1.60 1.75 2.62
CA ALA A 99 -0.93 1.83 1.33
C ALA A 99 0.46 2.43 1.53
N ARG A 100 1.48 1.85 0.87
CA ARG A 100 2.86 2.34 0.90
C ARG A 100 3.39 2.62 -0.48
N ILE A 101 4.05 3.76 -0.62
CA ILE A 101 4.85 4.15 -1.78
C ILE A 101 6.31 4.09 -1.37
N GLU A 102 7.07 3.26 -2.07
CA GLU A 102 8.50 3.06 -1.84
C GLU A 102 9.26 3.36 -3.14
N ALA A 103 10.48 3.88 -3.03
CA ALA A 103 11.40 3.97 -4.16
C ALA A 103 11.74 2.56 -4.66
N PHE A 104 12.09 2.41 -5.94
CA PHE A 104 12.52 1.11 -6.49
C PHE A 104 13.83 0.61 -5.91
#